data_AF-A0AAP8PU12-F1
#
_entry.id   AF-A0AAP8PU12-F1
#
_cell.length_a   1.000
_cell.length_b   1.000
_cell.length_c   1.000
_cell.angle_alpha   90.00
_cell.angle_beta   90.00
_cell.angle_gamma   90.00
#
_symmetry.space_group_name_H-M   'P 1'
#
loop_
_entity.id
_entity.type
_entity.pdbx_description
1 polymer ?
#
loop_
_entity_poly.entity_id
_entity_poly.type
_entity_poly.pdbx_seq_one_letter_code
_entity_poly.pdbx_strand_id
1 'polypeptide(L)'
;MILNDILKISESITSPFHYIFKRKLSHYLYQKNIIGILTSVNDKKLRERYRPLDLIDTREFRGIINSLFQPGDYHFSTMDIAVAINIAIAHYCDNEFNKHSHEIIDFSYHLSREIKESIIKSKVMRDGLIDYGKNISLIDVNSERTAIEDLFKNKKDLFKHYFSTFNNTNFNHSIRIWHQSNDNSWVGWAEKNSISININPYKIREGFFLVGFDYFDITNNESLHVASNKDGYEYFNKHLKNSSYVWMR
;
A
#
# COMPACT_ATOMS: atom_id res chain seq x y z
N MET A 1 15.12 -36.51 -5.43
CA MET A 1 15.07 -35.05 -5.68
C MET A 1 13.65 -34.53 -5.41
N ILE A 2 13.10 -34.81 -4.20
CA ILE A 2 11.72 -34.47 -3.80
C ILE A 2 11.71 -33.92 -2.35
N LEU A 3 12.72 -34.26 -1.52
CA LEU A 3 12.85 -33.75 -0.16
C LEU A 3 13.24 -32.27 -0.07
N ASN A 4 13.97 -31.71 -1.04
CA ASN A 4 14.36 -30.28 -1.01
C ASN A 4 13.19 -29.35 -1.34
N ASP A 5 12.19 -29.80 -2.10
CA ASP A 5 11.02 -28.99 -2.43
C ASP A 5 9.99 -28.98 -1.29
N ILE A 6 9.92 -30.06 -0.50
CA ILE A 6 9.12 -30.10 0.74
C ILE A 6 9.74 -29.20 1.82
N LEU A 7 11.08 -29.10 1.88
CA LEU A 7 11.75 -28.19 2.80
C LEU A 7 11.51 -26.70 2.44
N LYS A 8 11.48 -26.34 1.15
CA LYS A 8 11.07 -24.98 0.72
C LYS A 8 9.60 -24.66 0.99
N ILE A 9 8.72 -25.66 0.94
CA ILE A 9 7.32 -25.49 1.37
C ILE A 9 7.24 -25.43 2.90
N SER A 10 8.14 -26.07 3.64
CA SER A 10 8.21 -25.97 5.10
C SER A 10 8.78 -24.63 5.62
N GLU A 11 9.60 -23.92 4.84
CA GLU A 11 9.98 -22.52 5.11
C GLU A 11 8.79 -21.55 4.95
N SER A 12 7.69 -22.00 4.34
CA SER A 12 6.45 -21.22 4.19
C SER A 12 5.41 -21.48 5.29
N ILE A 13 5.68 -22.39 6.23
CA ILE A 13 4.92 -22.52 7.47
C ILE A 13 5.67 -21.74 8.54
N THR A 14 5.53 -20.42 8.48
CA THR A 14 5.91 -19.54 9.59
C THR A 14 5.24 -20.09 10.85
N SER A 15 6.06 -20.60 11.77
CA SER A 15 5.65 -21.09 13.09
C SER A 15 4.53 -20.22 13.68
N PRO A 16 3.53 -20.78 14.40
CA PRO A 16 2.52 -20.00 15.10
C PRO A 16 3.12 -18.87 15.95
N PHE A 17 4.33 -19.06 16.47
CA PHE A 17 5.09 -18.04 17.18
C PHE A 17 5.51 -16.87 16.28
N HIS A 18 5.89 -17.13 15.04
CA HIS A 18 6.23 -16.11 14.05
C HIS A 18 4.99 -15.30 13.64
N TYR A 19 3.82 -15.95 13.51
CA TYR A 19 2.53 -15.26 13.28
C TYR A 19 2.09 -14.42 14.49
N ILE A 20 2.21 -14.94 15.72
CA ILE A 20 1.91 -14.19 16.95
C ILE A 20 2.89 -13.03 17.14
N PHE A 21 4.17 -13.24 16.85
CA PHE A 21 5.20 -12.21 16.89
C PHE A 21 4.93 -11.12 15.85
N LYS A 22 4.55 -11.49 14.61
CA LYS A 22 4.07 -10.56 13.58
C LYS A 22 2.94 -9.68 14.10
N ARG A 23 1.91 -10.30 14.67
CA ARG A 23 0.71 -9.59 15.12
C ARG A 23 1.04 -8.64 16.27
N LYS A 24 1.93 -9.06 17.19
CA LYS A 24 2.38 -8.22 18.30
C LYS A 24 3.30 -7.08 17.84
N LEU A 25 4.22 -7.31 16.90
CA LEU A 25 5.15 -6.30 16.39
C LEU A 25 4.43 -5.25 15.53
N SER A 26 3.54 -5.73 14.63
CA SER A 26 2.65 -4.89 13.84
C SER A 26 1.74 -4.06 14.74
N HIS A 27 1.07 -4.70 15.71
CA HIS A 27 0.23 -4.00 16.68
C HIS A 27 1.02 -2.96 17.50
N TYR A 28 2.25 -3.28 17.93
CA TYR A 28 3.09 -2.35 18.68
C TYR A 28 3.53 -1.13 17.84
N LEU A 29 3.94 -1.33 16.58
CA LEU A 29 4.28 -0.21 15.69
C LEU A 29 3.04 0.62 15.33
N TYR A 30 1.91 -0.03 15.03
CA TYR A 30 0.67 0.65 14.69
C TYR A 30 0.13 1.45 15.86
N GLN A 31 -0.05 0.81 17.03
CA GLN A 31 -0.70 1.45 18.17
C GLN A 31 0.18 2.46 18.88
N LYS A 32 1.48 2.19 19.02
CA LYS A 32 2.34 3.06 19.82
C LYS A 32 2.96 4.18 19.01
N ASN A 33 3.37 3.91 17.77
CA ASN A 33 4.11 4.89 16.98
C ASN A 33 3.21 5.55 15.93
N ILE A 34 2.55 4.78 15.06
CA ILE A 34 1.75 5.37 13.97
C ILE A 34 0.54 6.12 14.52
N ILE A 35 -0.28 5.51 15.38
CA ILE A 35 -1.43 6.20 16.01
C ILE A 35 -0.95 7.42 16.81
N GLY A 36 0.15 7.30 17.55
CA GLY A 36 0.74 8.42 18.29
C GLY A 36 1.12 9.59 17.39
N ILE A 37 1.79 9.32 16.27
CA ILE A 37 2.16 10.33 15.26
C ILE A 37 0.89 10.94 14.66
N LEU A 38 -0.04 10.13 14.15
CA LEU A 38 -1.28 10.60 13.52
C LEU A 38 -2.10 11.49 14.48
N THR A 39 -2.20 11.09 15.75
CA THR A 39 -2.88 11.87 16.80
C THR A 39 -2.18 13.20 17.04
N SER A 40 -0.84 13.21 17.17
CA SER A 40 -0.08 14.43 17.40
C SER A 40 -0.18 15.45 16.24
N VAL A 41 -0.31 14.97 15.01
CA VAL A 41 -0.51 15.83 13.82
C VAL A 41 -1.96 16.33 13.76
N ASN A 42 -2.93 15.50 14.14
CA ASN A 42 -4.34 15.87 14.21
C ASN A 42 -4.60 16.99 15.25
N ASP A 43 -3.97 16.91 16.42
CA ASP A 43 -4.15 17.88 17.51
C ASP A 43 -3.60 19.28 17.18
N LYS A 44 -2.66 19.36 16.23
CA LYS A 44 -2.15 20.64 15.70
C LYS A 44 -3.15 21.35 14.75
N LYS A 45 -4.36 20.81 14.57
CA LYS A 45 -5.47 21.37 13.76
C LYS A 45 -5.04 21.82 12.36
N LEU A 46 -4.24 21.01 11.68
CA LEU A 46 -3.78 21.35 10.33
C LEU A 46 -4.89 21.37 9.27
N ARG A 47 -6.14 20.97 9.55
CA ARG A 47 -7.11 20.62 8.49
C ARG A 47 -8.59 20.86 8.83
N GLU A 48 -9.32 21.47 7.90
CA GLU A 48 -10.78 21.62 7.92
C GLU A 48 -11.54 20.49 7.17
N ARG A 49 -10.88 19.77 6.24
CA ARG A 49 -11.51 18.75 5.37
C ARG A 49 -11.06 17.30 5.57
N TYR A 50 -9.99 17.06 6.34
CA TYR A 50 -9.43 15.72 6.53
C TYR A 50 -8.77 15.56 7.89
N ARG A 51 -9.10 14.52 8.67
CA ARG A 51 -8.41 14.26 9.93
C ARG A 51 -7.31 13.21 9.70
N PRO A 52 -6.02 13.51 9.96
CA PRO A 52 -4.93 12.55 9.82
C PRO A 52 -5.18 11.20 10.48
N LEU A 53 -5.93 11.17 11.57
CA LEU A 53 -6.28 9.94 12.26
C LEU A 53 -7.13 8.99 11.40
N ASP A 54 -7.96 9.52 10.48
CA ASP A 54 -8.80 8.72 9.60
C ASP A 54 -7.96 7.86 8.62
N LEU A 55 -6.67 8.17 8.40
CA LEU A 55 -5.75 7.34 7.58
C LEU A 55 -5.66 5.90 8.08
N ILE A 56 -5.81 5.69 9.40
CA ILE A 56 -5.73 4.35 9.98
C ILE A 56 -6.81 3.41 9.46
N ASP A 57 -7.96 3.94 9.03
CA ASP A 57 -9.08 3.14 8.57
C ASP A 57 -9.04 2.92 7.05
N THR A 58 -8.18 3.66 6.33
CA THR A 58 -8.03 3.55 4.87
C THR A 58 -7.14 2.35 4.50
N ARG A 59 -7.57 1.55 3.53
CA ARG A 59 -6.85 0.32 3.12
C ARG A 59 -5.56 0.66 2.38
N GLU A 60 -5.56 1.77 1.67
CA GLU A 60 -4.50 2.27 0.81
C GLU A 60 -3.28 2.65 1.64
N PHE A 61 -3.49 3.43 2.70
CA PHE A 61 -2.45 3.79 3.66
C PHE A 61 -2.00 2.58 4.49
N ARG A 62 -2.96 1.82 5.04
CA ARG A 62 -2.64 0.63 5.84
C ARG A 62 -1.81 -0.39 5.04
N GLY A 63 -2.13 -0.59 3.77
CA GLY A 63 -1.39 -1.48 2.87
C GLY A 63 0.09 -1.09 2.76
N ILE A 64 0.39 0.18 2.45
CA ILE A 64 1.76 0.68 2.35
C ILE A 64 2.50 0.48 3.67
N ILE A 65 1.91 0.88 4.79
CA ILE A 65 2.54 0.75 6.11
C ILE A 65 2.75 -0.72 6.52
N ASN A 66 1.75 -1.57 6.29
CA ASN A 66 1.80 -2.99 6.63
C ASN A 66 2.78 -3.78 5.76
N SER A 67 3.24 -3.21 4.63
CA SER A 67 4.29 -3.82 3.80
C SER A 67 5.59 -4.08 4.56
N LEU A 68 5.90 -3.31 5.61
CA LEU A 68 7.04 -3.56 6.50
C LEU A 68 6.95 -4.94 7.17
N PHE A 69 5.74 -5.44 7.43
CA PHE A 69 5.47 -6.70 8.11
C PHE A 69 5.11 -7.83 7.15
N GLN A 70 5.42 -7.65 5.87
CA GLN A 70 5.27 -8.68 4.84
C GLN A 70 6.65 -9.22 4.46
N PRO A 71 6.81 -10.55 4.31
CA PRO A 71 8.06 -11.12 3.84
C PRO A 71 8.49 -10.52 2.50
N GLY A 72 9.80 -10.38 2.31
CA GLY A 72 10.40 -9.88 1.08
C GLY A 72 11.11 -8.55 1.27
N ASP A 73 11.72 -8.06 0.22
CA ASP A 73 12.66 -6.93 0.23
C ASP A 73 12.01 -5.56 -0.03
N TYR A 74 10.72 -5.48 -0.32
CA TYR A 74 10.05 -4.19 -0.54
C TYR A 74 10.07 -3.31 0.73
N HIS A 75 10.46 -2.04 0.56
CA HIS A 75 10.34 -0.98 1.54
C HIS A 75 9.56 0.18 0.91
N PHE A 76 8.67 0.79 1.69
CA PHE A 76 8.09 2.04 1.25
C PHE A 76 9.12 3.17 1.34
N SER A 77 8.96 4.12 0.44
CA SER A 77 9.61 5.42 0.40
C SER A 77 8.65 6.50 0.91
N THR A 78 9.16 7.73 1.10
CA THR A 78 8.30 8.88 1.38
C THR A 78 7.31 9.13 0.23
N MET A 79 7.73 8.87 -1.01
CA MET A 79 6.89 8.95 -2.21
C MET A 79 5.69 7.98 -2.15
N ASP A 80 5.94 6.73 -1.75
CA ASP A 80 4.86 5.72 -1.60
C ASP A 80 3.83 6.15 -0.55
N ILE A 81 4.29 6.71 0.59
CA ILE A 81 3.40 7.25 1.63
C ILE A 81 2.57 8.42 1.08
N ALA A 82 3.21 9.37 0.38
CA ALA A 82 2.54 10.55 -0.17
C ALA A 82 1.45 10.17 -1.17
N VAL A 83 1.77 9.26 -2.09
CA VAL A 83 0.81 8.77 -3.09
C VAL A 83 -0.32 7.99 -2.42
N ALA A 84 -0.03 7.13 -1.44
CA ALA A 84 -1.08 6.41 -0.71
C ALA A 84 -2.01 7.34 0.08
N ILE A 85 -1.48 8.40 0.70
CA ILE A 85 -2.31 9.41 1.36
C ILE A 85 -3.19 10.12 0.32
N ASN A 86 -2.64 10.55 -0.82
CA ASN A 86 -3.39 11.20 -1.89
C ASN A 86 -4.55 10.34 -2.39
N ILE A 87 -4.31 9.03 -2.57
CA ILE A 87 -5.34 8.07 -2.97
C ILE A 87 -6.36 7.84 -1.86
N ALA A 88 -5.92 7.64 -0.62
CA ALA A 88 -6.79 7.37 0.53
C ALA A 88 -7.83 8.49 0.77
N ILE A 89 -7.46 9.73 0.50
CA ILE A 89 -8.34 10.90 0.65
C ILE A 89 -9.11 11.24 -0.63
N ALA A 90 -9.02 10.40 -1.65
CA ALA A 90 -9.66 10.55 -2.96
C ALA A 90 -9.41 11.90 -3.65
N HIS A 91 -8.31 12.59 -3.35
CA HIS A 91 -7.99 13.89 -3.94
C HIS A 91 -7.82 13.82 -5.47
N TYR A 92 -7.58 12.64 -6.04
CA TYR A 92 -7.53 12.40 -7.48
C TYR A 92 -8.90 12.49 -8.20
N CYS A 93 -10.01 12.44 -7.44
CA CYS A 93 -11.36 12.54 -7.98
C CYS A 93 -11.81 14.00 -8.17
N ASP A 94 -11.21 14.96 -7.45
CA ASP A 94 -11.56 16.37 -7.56
C ASP A 94 -10.73 17.07 -8.66
N ASN A 95 -11.35 18.02 -9.35
CA ASN A 95 -10.68 18.87 -10.36
C ASN A 95 -9.56 19.74 -9.74
N GLU A 96 -9.41 19.76 -8.41
CA GLU A 96 -8.37 20.45 -7.64
C GLU A 96 -7.28 19.49 -7.11
N PHE A 97 -6.89 18.48 -7.91
CA PHE A 97 -5.90 17.41 -7.60
C PHE A 97 -4.63 17.87 -6.84
N ASN A 98 -4.25 19.15 -6.96
CA ASN A 98 -3.03 19.74 -6.38
C ASN A 98 -3.20 20.66 -5.18
N LYS A 99 -4.43 20.99 -4.76
CA LYS A 99 -4.64 22.06 -3.76
C LYS A 99 -3.93 21.83 -2.43
N HIS A 100 -3.74 20.57 -2.06
CA HIS A 100 -3.14 20.14 -0.79
C HIS A 100 -1.85 19.33 -0.99
N SER A 101 -1.24 19.37 -2.18
CA SER A 101 -0.09 18.51 -2.51
C SER A 101 1.09 18.73 -1.57
N HIS A 102 1.50 19.99 -1.36
CA HIS A 102 2.62 20.32 -0.48
C HIS A 102 2.39 19.86 0.97
N GLU A 103 1.16 19.98 1.48
CA GLU A 103 0.80 19.56 2.83
C GLU A 103 0.84 18.04 2.99
N ILE A 104 0.39 17.31 1.96
CA ILE A 104 0.49 15.85 1.92
C ILE A 104 1.97 15.46 1.91
N ILE A 105 2.79 16.10 1.08
CA ILE A 105 4.21 15.80 0.94
C ILE A 105 4.96 16.07 2.27
N ASP A 106 4.75 17.23 2.89
CA ASP A 106 5.36 17.58 4.18
C ASP A 106 4.97 16.57 5.26
N PHE A 107 3.70 16.17 5.29
CA PHE A 107 3.22 15.18 6.22
C PHE A 107 3.84 13.80 5.97
N SER A 108 4.00 13.40 4.72
CA SER A 108 4.67 12.14 4.34
C SER A 108 6.12 12.10 4.77
N TYR A 109 6.87 13.21 4.60
CA TYR A 109 8.24 13.30 5.11
C TYR A 109 8.29 13.15 6.63
N HIS A 110 7.38 13.82 7.34
CA HIS A 110 7.32 13.71 8.79
C HIS A 110 7.01 12.27 9.22
N LEU A 111 5.98 11.64 8.65
CA LEU A 111 5.62 10.25 8.92
C LEU A 111 6.78 9.29 8.66
N SER A 112 7.40 9.38 7.48
CA SER A 112 8.50 8.51 7.08
C SER A 112 9.66 8.60 8.08
N ARG A 113 10.06 9.83 8.44
CA ARG A 113 11.14 10.09 9.40
C ARG A 113 10.83 9.52 10.78
N GLU A 114 9.65 9.81 11.33
CA GLU A 114 9.28 9.34 12.67
C GLU A 114 9.17 7.81 12.73
N ILE A 115 8.66 7.16 11.67
CA ILE A 115 8.61 5.69 11.58
C ILE A 115 10.03 5.12 11.55
N LYS A 116 10.91 5.66 10.70
CA LYS A 116 12.31 5.23 10.60
C LYS A 116 13.05 5.41 11.91
N GLU A 117 12.93 6.56 12.55
CA GLU A 117 13.54 6.80 13.86
C GLU A 117 13.03 5.82 14.91
N SER A 118 11.72 5.53 14.91
CA SER A 118 11.12 4.56 15.83
C SER A 118 11.66 3.15 15.63
N ILE A 119 11.83 2.72 14.37
CA ILE A 119 12.45 1.43 14.03
C ILE A 119 13.91 1.43 14.47
N ILE A 120 14.68 2.47 14.15
CA ILE A 120 16.10 2.56 14.51
C ILE A 120 16.30 2.58 16.02
N LYS A 121 15.43 3.24 16.81
CA LYS A 121 15.57 3.28 18.28
C LYS A 121 15.19 1.96 18.95
N SER A 122 14.38 1.11 18.31
CA SER A 122 13.88 -0.14 18.88
C SER A 122 14.62 -1.37 18.35
N LYS A 123 15.51 -1.96 19.17
CA LYS A 123 16.22 -3.20 18.81
C LYS A 123 15.25 -4.32 18.40
N VAL A 124 14.17 -4.52 19.16
CA VAL A 124 13.16 -5.55 18.87
C VAL A 124 12.51 -5.35 17.49
N MET A 125 12.28 -4.10 17.07
CA MET A 125 11.73 -3.82 15.75
C MET A 125 12.74 -4.08 14.64
N ARG A 126 14.00 -3.66 14.81
CA ARG A 126 15.04 -3.90 13.81
C ARG A 126 15.25 -5.39 13.60
N ASP A 127 15.48 -6.14 14.69
CA ASP A 127 15.74 -7.58 14.64
C ASP A 127 14.53 -8.30 14.00
N GLY A 128 13.32 -7.96 14.44
CA GLY A 128 12.10 -8.52 13.87
C GLY A 128 11.94 -8.24 12.37
N LEU A 129 12.20 -7.01 11.91
CA LEU A 129 12.10 -6.68 10.48
C LEU A 129 13.20 -7.35 9.65
N ILE A 130 14.41 -7.49 10.18
CA ILE A 130 15.51 -8.25 9.54
C ILE A 130 15.10 -9.71 9.35
N ASP A 131 14.44 -10.33 10.33
CA ASP A 131 13.91 -11.70 10.22
C ASP A 131 12.85 -11.83 9.10
N TYR A 132 12.16 -10.75 8.73
CA TYR A 132 11.24 -10.70 7.58
C TYR A 132 11.96 -10.47 6.23
N GLY A 133 13.28 -10.40 6.22
CA GLY A 133 14.09 -10.12 5.04
C GLY A 133 14.20 -8.63 4.70
N LYS A 134 13.88 -7.72 5.64
CA LYS A 134 13.94 -6.28 5.40
C LYS A 134 15.35 -5.75 5.61
N ASN A 135 15.86 -5.02 4.63
CA ASN A 135 17.03 -4.18 4.79
C ASN A 135 16.65 -2.80 5.35
N ILE A 136 16.88 -2.58 6.64
CA ILE A 136 16.49 -1.35 7.35
C ILE A 136 17.17 -0.09 6.79
N SER A 137 18.34 -0.22 6.15
CA SER A 137 19.04 0.92 5.55
C SER A 137 18.32 1.49 4.32
N LEU A 138 17.42 0.73 3.71
CA LEU A 138 16.65 1.12 2.52
C LEU A 138 15.33 1.83 2.87
N ILE A 139 14.98 1.91 4.16
CA ILE A 139 13.80 2.67 4.60
C ILE A 139 14.13 4.17 4.46
N ASP A 140 13.21 4.92 3.83
CA ASP A 140 13.29 6.38 3.69
C ASP A 140 14.57 6.85 2.98
N VAL A 141 14.96 6.18 1.90
CA VAL A 141 16.06 6.65 1.05
C VAL A 141 15.53 7.79 0.17
N ASN A 142 15.81 9.03 0.59
CA ASN A 142 15.96 10.23 -0.24
C ASN A 142 14.99 10.38 -1.42
N SER A 143 13.68 10.28 -1.20
CA SER A 143 12.73 10.73 -2.22
C SER A 143 12.93 12.24 -2.41
N GLU A 144 13.33 12.66 -3.61
CA GLU A 144 13.42 14.08 -3.94
C GLU A 144 12.02 14.69 -3.94
N ARG A 145 11.85 15.84 -3.27
CA ARG A 145 10.55 16.50 -3.15
C ARG A 145 9.94 16.76 -4.52
N THR A 146 10.75 17.25 -5.45
CA THR A 146 10.40 17.55 -6.84
C THR A 146 9.79 16.34 -7.54
N ALA A 147 10.33 15.14 -7.32
CA ALA A 147 9.80 13.92 -7.92
C ALA A 147 8.39 13.58 -7.39
N ILE A 148 8.11 13.85 -6.10
CA ILE A 148 6.77 13.66 -5.53
C ILE A 148 5.80 14.71 -6.07
N GLU A 149 6.23 15.97 -6.15
CA GLU A 149 5.45 17.07 -6.73
C GLU A 149 5.09 16.80 -8.19
N ASP A 150 5.99 16.21 -8.97
CA ASP A 150 5.75 15.87 -10.37
C ASP A 150 4.70 14.76 -10.53
N LEU A 151 4.68 13.75 -9.64
CA LEU A 151 3.60 12.75 -9.64
C LEU A 151 2.23 13.41 -9.44
N PHE A 152 2.15 14.39 -8.56
CA PHE A 152 0.88 15.05 -8.22
C PHE A 152 0.39 15.97 -9.35
N LYS A 153 1.19 16.21 -10.40
CA LYS A 153 0.74 16.93 -11.61
C LYS A 153 0.03 16.03 -12.61
N ASN A 154 0.20 14.70 -12.53
CA ASN A 154 -0.30 13.77 -13.53
C ASN A 154 -0.89 12.50 -12.88
N LYS A 155 -2.21 12.32 -13.00
CA LYS A 155 -2.91 11.15 -12.44
C LYS A 155 -2.34 9.83 -12.94
N LYS A 156 -1.99 9.74 -14.23
CA LYS A 156 -1.43 8.51 -14.81
C LYS A 156 -0.10 8.16 -14.15
N ASP A 157 0.79 9.13 -13.97
CA ASP A 157 2.08 8.89 -13.34
C ASP A 157 1.91 8.55 -11.85
N LEU A 158 1.01 9.25 -11.15
CA LEU A 158 0.64 8.96 -9.76
C LEU A 158 0.12 7.53 -9.59
N PHE A 159 -0.85 7.11 -10.41
CA PHE A 159 -1.41 5.75 -10.34
C PHE A 159 -0.39 4.70 -10.76
N LYS A 160 0.40 4.97 -11.81
CA LYS A 160 1.48 4.07 -12.23
C LYS A 160 2.47 3.84 -11.10
N HIS A 161 2.86 4.90 -10.39
CA HIS A 161 3.71 4.78 -9.21
C HIS A 161 3.02 3.96 -8.11
N TYR A 162 1.79 4.27 -7.74
CA TYR A 162 1.06 3.54 -6.71
C TYR A 162 0.99 2.04 -6.99
N PHE A 163 0.53 1.66 -8.19
CA PHE A 163 0.35 0.26 -8.55
C PHE A 163 1.69 -0.46 -8.73
N SER A 164 2.77 0.25 -9.07
CA SER A 164 4.11 -0.35 -9.13
C SER A 164 4.56 -0.93 -7.78
N THR A 165 4.06 -0.40 -6.66
CA THR A 165 4.37 -0.90 -5.31
C THR A 165 3.83 -2.31 -5.02
N PHE A 166 2.94 -2.81 -5.89
CA PHE A 166 2.39 -4.17 -5.82
C PHE A 166 3.00 -5.09 -6.89
N ASN A 167 3.78 -4.54 -7.81
CA ASN A 167 4.35 -5.30 -8.91
C ASN A 167 5.40 -6.29 -8.41
N ASN A 168 5.26 -7.55 -8.82
CA ASN A 168 6.17 -8.62 -8.48
C ASN A 168 6.42 -9.49 -9.70
N THR A 169 7.58 -9.30 -10.32
CA THR A 169 7.98 -9.96 -11.56
C THR A 169 8.26 -11.46 -11.40
N ASN A 170 8.31 -11.98 -10.15
CA ASN A 170 8.42 -13.41 -9.91
C ASN A 170 7.11 -14.17 -10.20
N PHE A 171 6.00 -13.45 -10.37
CA PHE A 171 4.71 -14.02 -10.72
C PHE A 171 4.33 -13.64 -12.15
N ASN A 172 3.71 -14.58 -12.86
CA ASN A 172 3.19 -14.37 -14.22
C ASN A 172 1.70 -13.94 -14.22
N HIS A 173 1.11 -13.73 -13.05
CA HIS A 173 -0.28 -13.36 -12.93
C HIS A 173 -0.43 -11.85 -13.11
N SER A 174 -1.03 -11.43 -14.22
CA SER A 174 -1.04 -10.04 -14.68
C SER A 174 -2.43 -9.43 -14.59
N ILE A 175 -2.52 -8.29 -13.91
CA ILE A 175 -3.76 -7.50 -13.81
C ILE A 175 -3.60 -6.22 -14.60
N ARG A 176 -4.59 -5.94 -15.45
CA ARG A 176 -4.81 -4.65 -16.09
C ARG A 176 -5.71 -3.79 -15.23
N ILE A 177 -5.38 -2.52 -15.13
CA ILE A 177 -6.07 -1.54 -14.30
C ILE A 177 -6.35 -0.33 -15.18
N TRP A 178 -7.63 -0.01 -15.39
CA TRP A 178 -8.02 1.25 -16.03
C TRP A 178 -8.33 2.30 -14.98
N HIS A 179 -8.00 3.54 -15.34
CA HIS A 179 -8.12 4.68 -14.47
C HIS A 179 -8.69 5.88 -15.23
N GLN A 180 -9.05 6.93 -14.50
CA GLN A 180 -9.46 8.21 -15.07
C GLN A 180 -8.27 8.97 -15.67
N SER A 181 -8.53 9.76 -16.71
CA SER A 181 -7.55 10.71 -17.26
C SER A 181 -7.44 11.96 -16.39
N ASN A 182 -6.46 12.82 -16.67
CA ASN A 182 -6.33 14.11 -15.97
C ASN A 182 -7.60 14.97 -16.14
N ASP A 183 -8.17 14.96 -17.34
CA ASP A 183 -9.28 15.86 -17.71
C ASP A 183 -10.66 15.37 -17.27
N ASN A 184 -10.78 14.13 -16.80
CA ASN A 184 -12.08 13.49 -16.54
C ASN A 184 -12.10 12.82 -15.16
N SER A 185 -13.29 12.67 -14.60
CA SER A 185 -13.53 11.99 -13.32
C SER A 185 -13.98 10.52 -13.49
N TRP A 186 -14.22 10.07 -14.73
CA TRP A 186 -14.62 8.70 -15.04
C TRP A 186 -13.46 7.87 -15.62
N VAL A 187 -13.56 6.54 -15.47
CA VAL A 187 -12.59 5.57 -15.99
C VAL A 187 -12.54 5.64 -17.52
N GLY A 188 -11.33 5.70 -18.09
CA GLY A 188 -11.13 5.64 -19.53
C GLY A 188 -10.61 4.27 -19.95
N TRP A 189 -11.39 3.49 -20.69
CA TRP A 189 -11.04 2.13 -21.12
C TRP A 189 -10.02 2.03 -22.27
N ALA A 190 -9.51 3.17 -22.77
CA ALA A 190 -8.47 3.17 -23.78
C ALA A 190 -7.18 2.53 -23.22
N GLU A 191 -6.51 1.67 -23.98
CA GLU A 191 -5.30 0.97 -23.50
C GLU A 191 -4.19 1.92 -23.01
N LYS A 192 -4.06 3.10 -23.64
CA LYS A 192 -3.12 4.15 -23.22
C LYS A 192 -3.37 4.69 -21.80
N ASN A 193 -4.57 4.49 -21.26
CA ASN A 193 -5.02 4.87 -19.92
C ASN A 193 -5.18 3.63 -19.02
N SER A 194 -4.35 2.62 -19.26
CA SER A 194 -4.27 1.43 -18.43
C SER A 194 -2.87 1.22 -17.89
N ILE A 195 -2.80 0.54 -16.75
CA ILE A 195 -1.59 0.08 -16.10
C ILE A 195 -1.67 -1.45 -16.07
N SER A 196 -0.59 -2.14 -16.42
CA SER A 196 -0.50 -3.60 -16.28
C SER A 196 0.64 -3.93 -15.35
N ILE A 197 0.37 -4.76 -14.35
CA ILE A 197 1.33 -5.19 -13.34
C ILE A 197 1.18 -6.68 -13.05
N ASN A 198 2.28 -7.30 -12.67
CA ASN A 198 2.29 -8.68 -12.21
C ASN A 198 2.14 -8.71 -10.70
N ILE A 199 1.30 -9.60 -10.17
CA ILE A 199 1.04 -9.67 -8.73
C ILE A 199 1.10 -11.12 -8.23
N ASN A 200 1.21 -11.28 -6.92
CA ASN A 200 0.96 -12.58 -6.29
C ASN A 200 -0.56 -12.79 -6.09
N PRO A 201 -1.22 -13.67 -6.86
CA PRO A 201 -2.68 -13.84 -6.80
C PRO A 201 -3.20 -14.41 -5.47
N TYR A 202 -2.30 -14.96 -4.64
CA TYR A 202 -2.65 -15.57 -3.36
C TYR A 202 -2.49 -14.61 -2.17
N LYS A 203 -1.71 -13.54 -2.34
CA LYS A 203 -1.34 -12.60 -1.27
C LYS A 203 -1.28 -11.16 -1.80
N ILE A 204 -2.37 -10.71 -2.43
CA ILE A 204 -2.49 -9.32 -2.86
C ILE A 204 -2.59 -8.46 -1.60
N ARG A 205 -1.65 -7.54 -1.38
CA ARG A 205 -1.65 -6.65 -0.21
C ARG A 205 -2.90 -5.76 -0.23
N GLU A 206 -3.48 -5.47 0.93
CA GLU A 206 -4.62 -4.55 1.03
C GLU A 206 -4.33 -3.18 0.41
N GLY A 207 -5.38 -2.53 -0.11
CA GLY A 207 -5.28 -1.26 -0.84
C GLY A 207 -5.05 -1.42 -2.34
N PHE A 208 -5.07 -2.65 -2.88
CA PHE A 208 -4.89 -2.86 -4.31
C PHE A 208 -6.16 -2.53 -5.11
N PHE A 209 -7.32 -3.01 -4.65
CA PHE A 209 -8.59 -2.78 -5.32
C PHE A 209 -9.26 -1.50 -4.80
N LEU A 210 -9.07 -0.44 -5.56
CA LEU A 210 -9.54 0.92 -5.32
C LEU A 210 -10.89 1.16 -5.98
N VAL A 211 -11.73 1.97 -5.34
CA VAL A 211 -12.98 2.45 -5.93
C VAL A 211 -12.67 3.51 -6.99
N GLY A 212 -13.38 3.48 -8.12
CA GLY A 212 -13.17 4.40 -9.23
C GLY A 212 -12.10 3.94 -10.24
N PHE A 213 -11.71 2.66 -10.15
CA PHE A 213 -10.84 1.96 -11.10
C PHE A 213 -11.54 0.71 -11.60
N ASP A 214 -11.16 0.28 -12.80
CA ASP A 214 -11.64 -0.98 -13.38
C ASP A 214 -10.47 -1.95 -13.52
N TYR A 215 -10.73 -3.25 -13.32
CA TYR A 215 -9.70 -4.28 -13.17
C TYR A 215 -10.03 -5.49 -14.03
N PHE A 216 -9.03 -5.98 -14.75
CA PHE A 216 -9.13 -7.18 -15.57
C PHE A 216 -7.93 -8.08 -15.37
N ASP A 217 -8.20 -9.32 -14.99
CA ASP A 217 -7.23 -10.38 -14.91
C ASP A 217 -6.90 -10.85 -16.33
N ILE A 218 -5.73 -10.45 -16.83
CA ILE A 218 -5.26 -10.83 -18.16
C ILE A 218 -4.98 -12.33 -18.21
N THR A 219 -4.48 -12.89 -17.10
CA THR A 219 -4.06 -14.29 -17.03
C THR A 219 -5.25 -15.25 -17.11
N ASN A 220 -6.35 -14.91 -16.44
CA ASN A 220 -7.58 -15.72 -16.44
C ASN A 220 -8.68 -15.19 -17.37
N ASN A 221 -8.44 -14.06 -18.04
CA ASN A 221 -9.37 -13.41 -18.96
C ASN A 221 -10.73 -13.09 -18.29
N GLU A 222 -10.68 -12.46 -17.12
CA GLU A 222 -11.86 -12.19 -16.29
C GLU A 222 -11.85 -10.76 -15.74
N SER A 223 -13.03 -10.12 -15.68
CA SER A 223 -13.17 -8.80 -15.06
C SER A 223 -13.40 -8.93 -13.56
N LEU A 224 -12.95 -7.95 -12.79
CA LEU A 224 -13.25 -7.90 -11.36
C LEU A 224 -14.70 -7.51 -11.15
N HIS A 225 -15.44 -8.34 -10.42
CA HIS A 225 -16.80 -8.07 -9.96
C HIS A 225 -16.83 -7.77 -8.46
N VAL A 226 -15.96 -8.43 -7.70
CA VAL A 226 -15.86 -8.25 -6.25
C VAL A 226 -14.43 -8.44 -5.77
N ALA A 227 -13.98 -7.52 -4.92
CA ALA A 227 -12.78 -7.70 -4.13
C ALA A 227 -13.19 -7.94 -2.67
N SER A 228 -12.72 -9.05 -2.07
CA SER A 228 -12.82 -9.23 -0.62
C SER A 228 -11.49 -8.93 0.06
N ASN A 229 -11.54 -8.42 1.29
CA ASN A 229 -10.36 -8.18 2.12
C ASN A 229 -10.46 -8.97 3.43
N LYS A 230 -9.42 -9.76 3.70
CA LYS A 230 -9.29 -10.56 4.92
C LYS A 230 -7.85 -10.56 5.39
N ASP A 231 -7.65 -10.26 6.67
CA ASP A 231 -6.35 -10.31 7.36
C ASP A 231 -5.24 -9.48 6.65
N GLY A 232 -5.61 -8.34 6.05
CA GLY A 232 -4.67 -7.44 5.35
C GLY A 232 -4.30 -7.89 3.93
N TYR A 233 -5.00 -8.89 3.40
CA TYR A 233 -4.88 -9.34 2.01
C TYR A 233 -6.21 -9.19 1.27
N GLU A 234 -6.10 -8.91 -0.02
CA GLU A 234 -7.22 -8.77 -0.94
C GLU A 234 -7.30 -9.93 -1.92
N TYR A 235 -8.51 -10.20 -2.40
CA TYR A 235 -8.80 -11.35 -3.24
C TYR A 235 -9.72 -10.97 -4.39
N PHE A 236 -9.27 -11.31 -5.61
CA PHE A 236 -10.00 -11.11 -6.87
C PHE A 236 -11.15 -12.13 -6.99
N ASN A 237 -12.39 -11.66 -7.17
CA ASN A 237 -13.61 -12.46 -7.36
C ASN A 237 -13.84 -13.60 -6.35
N LYS A 238 -13.41 -13.40 -5.09
CA LYS A 238 -13.65 -14.37 -4.01
C LYS A 238 -14.60 -13.83 -2.96
N HIS A 239 -15.60 -14.63 -2.60
CA HIS A 239 -16.48 -14.37 -1.47
C HIS A 239 -15.99 -15.08 -0.20
N LEU A 240 -15.43 -14.32 0.74
CA LEU A 240 -14.87 -14.87 1.98
C LEU A 240 -15.80 -14.61 3.18
N LYS A 241 -16.07 -15.63 4.00
CA LYS A 241 -16.84 -15.43 5.23
C LYS A 241 -16.11 -14.46 6.17
N ASN A 242 -16.86 -13.54 6.80
CA ASN A 242 -16.36 -12.54 7.74
C ASN A 242 -15.27 -11.61 7.16
N SER A 243 -15.38 -11.24 5.88
CA SER A 243 -14.50 -10.26 5.22
C SER A 243 -15.25 -8.96 4.92
N SER A 244 -14.51 -7.88 4.69
CA SER A 244 -15.05 -6.71 4.00
C SER A 244 -15.05 -6.92 2.49
N TYR A 245 -15.89 -6.18 1.78
CA TYR A 245 -16.12 -6.32 0.34
C TYR A 245 -16.11 -4.96 -0.34
N VAL A 246 -15.54 -4.91 -1.53
CA VAL A 246 -15.72 -3.83 -2.50
C VAL A 246 -16.31 -4.44 -3.75
N TRP A 247 -17.50 -3.98 -4.11
CA TRP A 247 -18.17 -4.39 -5.33
C TRP A 247 -17.76 -3.44 -6.45
N MET A 248 -17.30 -4.01 -7.55
CA MET A 248 -16.96 -3.25 -8.75
C MET A 248 -18.16 -3.27 -9.70
N ARG A 249 -18.39 -2.14 -10.38
CA ARG A 249 -19.45 -1.97 -11.37
C ARG A 249 -18.86 -1.87 -12.76
#